data_AF-A0A2D5DB23-F1
#
_entry.id   AF-A0A2D5DB23-F1
#
_cell.length_a   1.000
_cell.length_b   1.000
_cell.length_c   1.000
_cell.angle_alpha   90.00
_cell.angle_beta   90.00
_cell.angle_gamma   90.00
#
_symmetry.space_group_name_H-M   'P 1'
#
loop_
_entity.id
_entity.type
_entity.pdbx_description
1 polymer ?
#
loop_
_entity_poly.entity_id
_entity_poly.type
_entity_poly.pdbx_seq_one_letter_code
_entity_poly.pdbx_strand_id
1 'polypeptide(L)' 'MNMKKTIAYQGEPGANSHIACDLYDKNLEPVACRTFDQVFNNVINKKNDYAMIPIENSIAGRVADIHRLMPTSGL' A
#
# COMPACT_ATOMS: atom_id res chain seq x y z
N MET A 1 0.12 19.51 -16.63
CA MET A 1 -0.68 18.35 -16.20
C MET A 1 -0.34 18.11 -14.74
N ASN A 2 -1.26 18.34 -13.80
CA ASN A 2 -1.00 17.96 -12.41
C ASN A 2 -0.94 16.43 -12.39
N MET A 3 0.25 15.89 -12.17
CA MET A 3 0.42 14.46 -11.95
C MET A 3 -0.36 14.10 -10.68
N LYS A 4 -1.36 13.24 -10.84
CA LYS A 4 -2.13 12.70 -9.73
C LYS A 4 -1.15 11.88 -8.87
N LYS A 5 -1.07 12.17 -7.57
CA LYS A 5 -0.22 11.41 -6.65
C LYS A 5 -0.72 9.96 -6.56
N THR A 6 0.18 9.04 -6.27
CA THR A 6 -0.07 7.59 -6.32
C THR A 6 0.00 6.95 -4.94
N ILE A 7 -0.81 5.91 -4.73
CA ILE A 7 -0.81 5.12 -3.50
C ILE A 7 -0.71 3.63 -3.83
N ALA A 8 0.41 3.02 -3.47
CA ALA A 8 0.66 1.61 -3.71
C ALA A 8 -0.03 0.73 -2.66
N TYR A 9 -0.58 -0.41 -3.08
CA TYR A 9 -1.18 -1.40 -2.17
C TYR A 9 -0.90 -2.82 -2.66
N GLN A 10 -0.96 -3.80 -1.76
CA GLN A 10 -0.82 -5.21 -2.12
C GLN A 10 -2.19 -5.80 -2.47
N GLY A 11 -2.27 -6.52 -3.59
CA GLY A 11 -3.48 -7.19 -4.05
C GLY A 11 -3.85 -6.81 -5.48
N GLU A 12 -5.13 -6.95 -5.79
CA GLU A 12 -5.70 -6.70 -7.11
C GLU A 12 -6.79 -5.61 -7.04
N PRO A 13 -7.13 -4.94 -8.15
CA PRO A 13 -8.25 -4.01 -8.20
C PRO A 13 -9.54 -4.65 -7.67
N GLY A 14 -10.15 -3.99 -6.69
CA GLY A 14 -11.36 -4.44 -6.00
C GLY A 14 -11.08 -5.16 -4.67
N ALA A 15 -9.83 -5.45 -4.33
CA ALA A 15 -9.48 -5.93 -2.99
C ALA A 15 -9.80 -4.88 -1.91
N ASN A 16 -9.89 -5.32 -0.65
CA ASN A 16 -10.16 -4.43 0.48
C ASN A 16 -9.16 -3.26 0.56
N SER A 17 -7.88 -3.50 0.24
CA SER A 17 -6.86 -2.44 0.20
C SER A 17 -7.05 -1.45 -0.96
N HIS A 18 -7.58 -1.90 -2.12
CA HIS A 18 -7.96 -0.99 -3.21
C HIS A 18 -9.08 -0.05 -2.76
N ILE A 19 -10.12 -0.62 -2.15
CA ILE A 19 -11.26 0.13 -1.62
C ILE A 19 -10.79 1.10 -0.52
N ALA A 20 -9.86 0.67 0.34
CA ALA A 20 -9.28 1.53 1.38
C ALA A 20 -8.53 2.74 0.79
N CYS A 21 -7.81 2.58 -0.33
CA CYS A 21 -7.19 3.71 -1.02
C CYS A 21 -8.23 4.74 -1.46
N ASP A 22 -9.30 4.28 -2.11
CA ASP A 22 -10.38 5.15 -2.60
C ASP A 22 -11.15 5.84 -1.47
N LEU A 23 -11.31 5.17 -0.33
CA LEU A 23 -11.93 5.73 0.87
C LEU A 23 -11.03 6.75 1.56
N TYR A 24 -9.71 6.56 1.51
CA TYR A 24 -8.74 7.47 2.12
C TYR A 24 -8.65 8.79 1.35
N ASP A 25 -8.42 8.75 0.04
CA ASP A 25 -8.41 9.94 -0.81
C ASP A 25 -8.65 9.59 -2.29
N LYS A 26 -9.80 10.02 -2.82
CA LYS A 26 -10.19 9.81 -4.23
C LYS A 26 -9.29 10.54 -5.24
N ASN A 27 -8.48 11.49 -4.78
CA ASN A 27 -7.53 12.20 -5.63
C ASN A 27 -6.20 11.46 -5.75
N LEU A 28 -5.97 10.38 -5.00
CA LEU A 28 -4.83 9.49 -5.22
C LEU A 28 -5.17 8.44 -6.27
N GLU A 29 -4.16 8.01 -7.02
CA GLU A 29 -4.28 6.91 -7.97
C GLU A 29 -3.79 5.61 -7.32
N PRO A 30 -4.66 4.61 -7.11
CA PRO A 30 -4.27 3.33 -6.53
C PRO A 30 -3.39 2.52 -7.48
N VAL A 31 -2.28 1.99 -6.98
CA VAL A 31 -1.35 1.14 -7.75
C VAL A 31 -1.22 -0.23 -7.12
N ALA A 32 -1.76 -1.24 -7.81
CA ALA A 32 -1.72 -2.64 -7.37
C ALA A 32 -0.29 -3.20 -7.43
N CYS A 33 0.11 -3.90 -6.37
CA CYS A 33 1.38 -4.62 -6.25
C CYS A 33 1.12 -6.07 -5.85
N ARG A 34 2.01 -6.98 -6.28
CA ARG A 34 1.84 -8.41 -5.98
C ARG A 34 2.16 -8.75 -4.52
N THR A 35 3.12 -8.06 -3.93
CA THR A 35 3.62 -8.33 -2.56
C THR A 35 3.77 -7.05 -1.74
N PHE A 36 3.78 -7.16 -0.41
CA PHE A 36 4.05 -6.02 0.47
C PHE A 36 5.46 -5.45 0.25
N ASP A 37 6.46 -6.31 0.05
CA ASP A 37 7.82 -5.87 -0.28
C ASP A 37 7.85 -4.98 -1.52
N GLN A 38 7.03 -5.27 -2.53
CA GLN A 38 6.95 -4.44 -3.72
C GLN A 38 6.33 -3.07 -3.41
N VAL A 39 5.30 -3.01 -2.55
CA VAL A 39 4.70 -1.75 -2.08
C VAL A 39 5.76 -0.89 -1.39
N PHE A 40 6.49 -1.47 -0.42
CA PHE A 40 7.53 -0.76 0.32
C PHE A 40 8.66 -0.27 -0.62
N ASN A 41 9.17 -1.15 -1.48
CA ASN A 41 10.23 -0.80 -2.43
C ASN A 41 9.80 0.31 -3.38
N ASN A 42 8.53 0.35 -3.81
CA ASN A 42 8.06 1.40 -4.68
C ASN A 42 8.08 2.76 -4.00
N VAL A 43 7.68 2.86 -2.72
CA VAL A 43 7.71 4.13 -1.99
C VAL A 43 9.13 4.55 -1.65
N ILE A 44 9.98 3.64 -1.17
CA ILE A 44 11.40 3.90 -0.87
C ILE A 44 12.13 4.43 -2.11
N ASN A 45 11.87 3.85 -3.28
CA ASN A 45 12.47 4.26 -4.54
C ASN A 45 11.72 5.40 -5.24
N LYS A 46 10.75 6.06 -4.57
CA LYS A 46 9.95 7.18 -5.10
C LYS A 46 9.21 6.87 -6.41
N LYS A 47 8.89 5.60 -6.66
CA LYS A 47 8.00 5.17 -7.75
C LYS A 47 6.53 5.42 -7.41
N ASN A 48 6.20 5.41 -6.12
CA ASN A 48 4.89 5.78 -5.61
C ASN A 48 5.03 6.78 -4.45
N ASP A 49 4.03 7.65 -4.27
CA ASP A 49 4.06 8.71 -3.27
C ASP A 49 3.67 8.20 -1.88
N TYR A 50 2.75 7.24 -1.82
CA TYR A 50 2.20 6.68 -0.59
C TYR A 50 2.08 5.15 -0.67
N ALA A 51 1.91 4.51 0.49
CA ALA A 51 1.57 3.10 0.62
C ALA A 51 0.33 2.94 1.50
N MET A 52 -0.58 2.05 1.09
CA MET A 52 -1.71 1.57 1.89
C MET A 52 -1.40 0.16 2.39
N ILE A 53 -1.17 0.03 3.69
CA ILE A 53 -0.74 -1.21 4.33
C ILE A 53 -1.73 -1.62 5.43
N PRO A 54 -2.40 -2.78 5.31
CA PRO A 54 -3.22 -3.32 6.38
C PRO A 54 -2.32 -3.86 7.51
N ILE A 55 -2.52 -3.38 8.75
CA ILE A 55 -1.75 -3.83 9.92
C ILE A 55 -2.37 -5.11 10.52
N GLU A 56 -3.69 -5.14 10.62
CA GLU A 56 -4.45 -6.24 11.21
C GLU A 56 -5.64 -6.61 10.33
N ASN A 57 -5.95 -7.89 10.21
CA ASN A 57 -7.12 -8.40 9.52
C ASN A 57 -7.87 -9.35 10.46
N SER A 58 -9.17 -9.14 10.66
CA SER A 58 -9.99 -9.98 11.52
C SER A 58 -10.13 -11.43 11.02
N ILE A 59 -9.93 -11.67 9.73
CA ILE A 59 -10.04 -12.99 9.09
C ILE A 59 -8.69 -13.73 9.11
N ALA A 60 -7.61 -13.04 8.75
CA ALA A 60 -6.29 -13.66 8.58
C ALA A 60 -5.32 -13.41 9.76
N GLY A 61 -5.76 -12.65 10.77
CA GLY A 61 -4.92 -12.22 11.88
C GLY A 61 -4.02 -11.02 11.52
N ARG A 62 -2.97 -10.80 12.32
CA ARG A 62 -1.97 -9.75 12.04
C ARG A 62 -1.28 -10.06 10.72
N VAL A 63 -1.03 -9.03 9.91
CA VAL A 63 -0.26 -9.21 8.68
C VAL A 63 1.21 -9.36 9.07
N ALA A 64 1.64 -10.61 9.22
CA ALA A 64 2.92 -11.00 9.85
C ALA A 64 4.14 -10.28 9.26
N ASP A 65 4.10 -9.97 7.96
CA ASP A 65 5.18 -9.29 7.26
C ASP A 65 5.34 -7.83 7.68
N ILE A 66 4.28 -7.12 8.08
CA ILE A 66 4.34 -5.68 8.41
C ILE A 66 5.12 -5.42 9.70
N HIS A 67 4.93 -6.26 10.71
CA HIS A 67 5.68 -6.15 11.97
C HIS A 67 7.19 -6.40 11.78
N ARG A 68 7.59 -7.12 10.73
CA ARG A 68 9.00 -7.34 10.38
C ARG A 68 9.54 -6.24 9.46
N LEU A 69 8.74 -5.75 8.52
CA LEU A 69 9.16 -4.82 7.47
C LEU A 69 9.18 -3.37 7.94
N MET A 70 8.23 -2.94 8.79
CA MET A 70 8.18 -1.55 9.27
C MET A 70 9.44 -1.10 10.04
N PRO A 71 10.02 -1.89 10.95
CA PRO A 71 11.22 -1.46 11.68
C PRO A 71 12.45 -1.23 10.79
N THR A 72 12.51 -1.86 9.62
CA THR A 72 13.65 -1.78 8.69
C THR A 72 13.33 -1.03 7.40
N SER A 73 12.12 -0.49 7.23
CA SER A 73 11.68 0.07 5.95
C SER A 73 12.33 1.40 5.61
N GLY A 74 12.89 2.11 6.59
CA GLY A 74 13.47 3.45 6.38
C GLY A 74 12.44 4.51 5.94
N LEU A 75 11.14 4.21 6.15
CA LEU A 75 10.02 5.15 5.99
C LEU A 75 9.80 5.99 7.25
#